data_AF-A0A2V3HTN0-F1
#
_entry.id   AF-A0A2V3HTN0-F1
#
_cell.length_a   1.000
_cell.length_b   1.000
_cell.length_c   1.000
_cell.angle_alpha   90.00
_cell.angle_beta   90.00
_cell.angle_gamma   90.00
#
_symmetry.space_group_name_H-M   'P 1'
#
loop_
_entity.id
_entity.type
_entity.pdbx_description
1 polymer ?
#
loop_
_entity_poly.entity_id
_entity_poly.type
_entity_poly.pdbx_seq_one_letter_code
_entity_poly.pdbx_strand_id
1 'polypeptide(L)'
;MSDDGSEAIGEFLQGEHEPASSWIVLAFGLVTALVLLVLHSILYPGRELPVIAEILPVFEGVFDSGIWFFILGVMLGGFAIIATMLTEATSE
;
A
#
# COMPACT_ATOMS: atom_id res chain seq x y z
N MET A 1 2.18 46.93 -6.02
CA MET A 1 2.88 45.89 -5.22
C MET A 1 1.80 45.06 -4.55
N SER A 2 2.02 43.74 -4.45
CA SER A 2 1.07 42.63 -4.15
C SER A 2 0.04 42.40 -5.27
N ASP A 3 0.03 41.28 -6.00
CA ASP A 3 -0.27 39.94 -5.46
C ASP A 3 0.23 38.76 -6.34
N ASP A 4 1.19 38.99 -7.24
CA ASP A 4 1.61 37.99 -8.26
C ASP A 4 2.49 36.85 -7.69
N GLY A 5 3.01 37.01 -6.47
CA GLY A 5 3.87 36.01 -5.83
C GLY A 5 3.12 34.93 -5.04
N SER A 6 1.83 35.12 -4.77
CA SER A 6 1.01 34.19 -3.99
C SER A 6 0.46 33.04 -4.86
N GLU A 7 -0.01 33.37 -6.07
CA GLU A 7 -0.50 32.40 -7.05
C GLU A 7 0.60 31.41 -7.49
N ALA A 8 1.80 31.92 -7.76
CA ALA A 8 2.94 31.09 -8.17
C ALA A 8 3.38 30.10 -7.07
N ILE A 9 3.23 30.43 -5.79
CA ILE A 9 3.59 29.54 -4.68
C ILE A 9 2.48 28.50 -4.42
N GLY A 10 1.21 28.84 -4.68
CA GLY A 10 0.08 27.90 -4.58
C GLY A 10 0.15 26.75 -5.59
N GLU A 11 0.57 27.03 -6.82
CA GLU A 11 0.68 26.02 -7.90
C GLU A 11 1.74 24.94 -7.61
N PHE A 12 2.80 25.26 -6.85
CA PHE A 12 3.82 24.28 -6.45
C PHE A 12 3.47 23.50 -5.18
N LEU A 13 2.49 23.97 -4.39
CA LEU A 13 2.07 23.33 -3.14
C LEU A 13 0.81 22.48 -3.29
N GLN A 14 0.08 22.64 -4.39
CA GLN A 14 -1.14 21.90 -4.67
C GLN A 14 -0.86 20.84 -5.73
N GLY A 15 -1.10 19.57 -5.38
CA GLY A 15 -1.08 18.42 -6.30
C GLY A 15 -2.24 18.44 -7.31
N GLU A 16 -2.61 19.62 -7.84
CA GLU A 16 -3.76 19.84 -8.72
C GLU A 16 -3.52 19.35 -10.15
N HIS A 17 -2.28 18.96 -10.45
CA HIS A 17 -1.86 18.39 -11.73
C HIS A 17 -1.16 17.02 -11.60
N GLU A 18 -1.40 16.28 -10.52
CA GLU A 18 -0.98 14.88 -10.51
C GLU A 18 -1.81 14.11 -11.56
N PRO A 19 -1.16 13.48 -12.57
CA PRO A 19 -1.89 12.67 -13.53
C PRO A 19 -2.68 11.60 -12.78
N ALA A 20 -3.92 11.32 -13.19
CA ALA A 20 -4.73 10.24 -12.59
C ALA A 20 -4.01 8.86 -12.62
N SER A 21 -2.98 8.74 -13.46
CA SER A 21 -2.06 7.61 -13.60
C SER A 21 -0.98 7.51 -12.50
N SER A 22 -0.74 8.55 -11.68
CA SER A 22 0.29 8.57 -10.63
C SER A 22 0.21 7.35 -9.69
N TRP A 23 -1.01 6.88 -9.41
CA TRP A 23 -1.27 5.71 -8.56
C TRP A 23 -0.76 4.38 -9.16
N ILE A 24 -0.55 4.31 -10.47
CA ILE A 24 -0.06 3.12 -11.17
C ILE A 24 1.36 2.78 -10.74
N VAL A 25 2.21 3.78 -10.48
CA VAL A 25 3.58 3.54 -10.01
C VAL A 25 3.58 2.87 -8.63
N LEU A 26 2.72 3.34 -7.72
CA LEU A 26 2.55 2.74 -6.40
C LEU A 26 1.94 1.34 -6.50
N ALA A 27 0.91 1.16 -7.32
CA ALA A 27 0.30 -0.15 -7.54
C ALA A 27 1.30 -1.16 -8.11
N PHE A 28 2.10 -0.76 -9.10
CA PHE A 28 3.12 -1.61 -9.70
C PHE A 28 4.25 -1.93 -8.71
N GLY A 29 4.66 -0.94 -7.89
CA GLY A 29 5.61 -1.14 -6.81
C GLY A 29 5.12 -2.14 -5.77
N LEU A 30 3.86 -2.04 -5.35
CA LEU A 30 3.22 -2.97 -4.42
C LEU A 30 3.18 -4.39 -5.00
N VAL A 31 2.71 -4.54 -6.24
CA VAL A 31 2.65 -5.85 -6.92
C VAL A 31 4.05 -6.46 -7.04
N THR A 32 5.04 -5.68 -7.46
CA THR A 32 6.43 -6.13 -7.58
C THR A 32 6.99 -6.58 -6.22
N ALA A 33 6.74 -5.81 -5.15
CA ALA A 33 7.15 -6.18 -3.79
C ALA A 33 6.51 -7.49 -3.34
N LEU A 34 5.21 -7.70 -3.61
CA LEU A 34 4.51 -8.95 -3.30
C LEU A 34 5.11 -10.13 -4.08
N VAL A 35 5.41 -9.96 -5.36
CA VAL A 35 6.05 -11.01 -6.18
C VAL A 35 7.42 -11.38 -5.64
N LEU A 36 8.25 -10.39 -5.27
CA LEU A 36 9.56 -10.64 -4.66
C LEU A 36 9.43 -11.33 -3.30
N LEU A 37 8.41 -11.00 -2.52
CA LEU A 37 8.12 -11.64 -1.25
C LEU A 37 7.73 -13.12 -1.45
N VAL A 38 6.90 -13.43 -2.45
CA VAL A 38 6.58 -14.81 -2.84
C VAL A 38 7.84 -15.56 -3.30
N LEU A 39 8.65 -14.91 -4.15
CA LEU A 39 9.89 -15.50 -4.64
C LEU A 39 10.87 -15.79 -3.49
N HIS A 40 10.97 -14.88 -2.53
CA HIS A 40 11.77 -15.05 -1.32
C HIS A 40 11.31 -16.27 -0.51
N SER A 41 10.00 -16.43 -0.26
CA SER A 41 9.49 -17.58 0.51
C SER A 41 9.79 -18.93 -0.16
N ILE A 42 9.86 -18.95 -1.50
CA ILE A 42 10.22 -20.16 -2.26
C ILE A 42 11.73 -20.40 -2.23
N LEU A 43 12.54 -19.35 -2.42
CA LEU A 43 14.00 -19.46 -2.53
C LEU A 43 14.68 -19.70 -1.18
N TYR A 44 14.09 -19.19 -0.09
CA TYR A 44 14.64 -19.26 1.27
C TYR A 44 13.59 -19.80 2.26
N PRO A 45 13.22 -21.09 2.17
CA PRO A 45 12.24 -21.69 3.08
C PRO A 45 12.76 -21.73 4.52
N GLY A 46 11.89 -21.49 5.52
CA GLY A 46 12.26 -21.49 6.93
C GLY A 46 13.09 -20.29 7.37
N ARG A 47 13.26 -19.27 6.51
CA ARG A 47 13.96 -18.03 6.82
C ARG A 47 12.95 -16.91 6.96
N GLU A 48 12.92 -16.32 8.14
CA GLU A 48 12.09 -15.15 8.40
C GLU A 48 12.62 -13.92 7.67
N LEU A 49 11.71 -12.96 7.44
CA LEU A 49 12.11 -11.67 6.87
C LEU A 49 13.02 -10.95 7.86
N PRO A 50 14.27 -10.62 7.48
CA PRO A 50 15.14 -9.83 8.34
C PRO A 50 14.47 -8.48 8.63
N VAL A 51 14.69 -7.93 9.82
CA VAL A 51 14.12 -6.66 10.32
C VAL A 51 12.66 -6.70 10.78
N ILE A 52 11.74 -7.35 10.05
CA ILE A 52 10.30 -7.29 10.40
C ILE A 52 9.97 -8.12 11.64
N ALA A 53 10.46 -9.38 11.69
CA ALA A 53 10.23 -10.28 12.82
C ALA A 53 10.93 -9.78 14.10
N GLU A 54 12.06 -9.09 13.95
CA GLU A 54 12.81 -8.52 15.07
C GLU A 54 12.08 -7.33 15.73
N ILE A 55 11.30 -6.57 14.96
CA ILE A 55 10.58 -5.39 15.46
C ILE A 55 9.22 -5.78 16.05
N LEU A 56 8.53 -6.75 15.45
CA LEU A 56 7.19 -7.19 15.86
C LEU A 56 7.14 -8.72 15.98
N PRO A 57 7.33 -9.26 17.20
CA PRO A 57 7.35 -10.71 17.45
C PRO A 57 6.07 -11.45 17.06
N VAL A 58 4.94 -10.73 16.94
CA VAL A 58 3.66 -11.31 16.48
C VAL A 58 3.71 -11.80 15.02
N PHE A 59 4.70 -11.36 14.24
CA PHE A 59 4.92 -11.80 12.86
C PHE A 59 5.93 -12.95 12.70
N GLU A 60 6.50 -13.44 13.82
CA GLU A 60 7.35 -14.64 13.82
C GLU A 60 6.57 -15.83 13.25
N GLY A 61 7.17 -16.57 12.31
CA GLY A 61 6.53 -17.68 11.60
C GLY A 61 5.34 -17.34 10.66
N VAL A 62 4.84 -16.10 10.64
CA VAL A 62 3.71 -15.69 9.79
C VAL A 62 4.10 -15.67 8.31
N PHE A 63 5.29 -15.17 7.98
CA PHE A 63 5.77 -15.11 6.60
C PHE A 63 6.26 -16.46 6.07
N ASP A 64 6.71 -17.36 6.95
CA ASP A 64 7.13 -18.72 6.60
C ASP A 64 5.93 -19.65 6.37
N SER A 65 4.87 -19.53 7.18
CA SER A 65 3.68 -20.40 7.10
C SER A 65 2.77 -20.13 5.89
N GLY A 66 2.99 -19.06 5.12
CA GLY A 66 2.13 -18.65 4.00
C GLY A 66 0.72 -18.17 4.42
N ILE A 67 0.39 -18.16 5.72
CA ILE A 67 -0.89 -17.66 6.25
C ILE A 67 -1.10 -16.17 5.92
N TRP A 68 0.00 -15.43 5.76
CA TRP A 68 -0.02 -14.01 5.46
C TRP A 68 -0.76 -13.66 4.17
N PHE A 69 -0.80 -14.56 3.17
CA PHE A 69 -1.62 -14.38 1.97
C PHE A 69 -3.12 -14.34 2.28
N PHE A 70 -3.58 -15.21 3.18
CA PHE A 70 -4.98 -15.24 3.62
C PHE A 70 -5.32 -14.00 4.42
N ILE A 71 -4.44 -13.58 5.34
CA ILE A 71 -4.63 -12.36 6.14
C ILE A 71 -4.73 -11.13 5.21
N LEU A 72 -3.82 -11.03 4.23
CA LEU A 72 -3.85 -9.95 3.24
C LEU A 72 -5.15 -9.98 2.43
N GLY A 73 -5.58 -11.16 1.97
CA GLY A 73 -6.84 -11.31 1.24
C GLY A 73 -8.07 -10.89 2.04
N VAL A 74 -8.15 -11.29 3.31
CA VAL A 74 -9.25 -10.90 4.22
C VAL A 74 -9.24 -9.40 4.47
N MET A 75 -8.06 -8.80 4.71
CA MET A 75 -7.93 -7.36 4.88
C MET A 75 -8.39 -6.62 3.62
N LEU A 76 -7.87 -7.00 2.45
CA LEU A 76 -8.19 -6.33 1.18
C LEU A 76 -9.69 -6.47 0.84
N GLY A 77 -10.26 -7.66 1.02
CA GLY A 77 -11.69 -7.89 0.82
C GLY A 77 -12.56 -7.11 1.80
N GLY A 78 -12.19 -7.09 3.09
CA GLY A 78 -12.87 -6.32 4.12
C GLY A 78 -12.85 -4.82 3.84
N PHE A 79 -11.67 -4.28 3.51
CA PHE A 79 -11.54 -2.88 3.11
C PHE A 79 -12.33 -2.55 1.84
N ALA A 80 -12.38 -3.44 0.85
CA ALA A 80 -13.18 -3.22 -0.36
C ALA A 80 -14.68 -3.15 -0.07
N ILE A 81 -15.19 -4.00 0.84
CA ILE A 81 -16.59 -3.95 1.29
C ILE A 81 -16.87 -2.64 2.00
N ILE A 82 -16.02 -2.26 2.97
CA ILE A 82 -16.16 -1.01 3.73
C ILE A 82 -16.11 0.20 2.78
N ALA A 83 -15.15 0.22 1.84
CA ALA A 83 -14.99 1.29 0.87
C ALA A 83 -16.22 1.43 -0.03
N THR A 84 -16.78 0.32 -0.50
CA THR A 84 -18.02 0.32 -1.29
C THR A 84 -19.19 0.88 -0.48
N MET A 85 -19.37 0.39 0.76
CA MET A 85 -20.43 0.88 1.65
C MET A 85 -20.30 2.37 1.96
N LEU A 86 -19.08 2.86 2.19
CA LEU A 86 -18.83 4.27 2.46
C LEU A 86 -19.08 5.15 1.23
N THR A 87 -18.72 4.65 0.04
CA THR A 87 -18.98 5.31 -1.25
C THR A 87 -20.47 5.43 -1.49
N GLU A 88 -21.23 4.35 -1.26
CA GLU A 88 -22.69 4.36 -1.34
C GLU A 88 -23.30 5.33 -0.32
N ALA A 89 -22.84 5.32 0.92
CA ALA A 89 -23.35 6.20 1.98
C ALA A 89 -23.04 7.69 1.76
N THR A 90 -22.00 8.02 1.00
CA THR A 90 -21.62 9.41 0.68
C THR A 90 -22.19 9.88 -0.66
N SER A 91 -22.73 8.96 -1.47
CA SER A 91 -23.31 9.24 -2.78
C SER A 91 -24.75 9.80 -2.70
N GLU A 92 -25.27 10.02 -1.51
CA GLU A 92 -26.58 10.65 -1.24
C GLU A 92 -26.45 12.13 -0.85
#